data_AF-A0A8S4A4G4-F1
#
_entry.id   AF-A0A8S4A4G4-F1
#
_cell.length_a   1.000
_cell.length_b   1.000
_cell.length_c   1.000
_cell.angle_alpha   90.00
_cell.angle_beta   90.00
_cell.angle_gamma   90.00
#
_symmetry.space_group_name_H-M   'P 1'
#
loop_
_entity.id
_entity.type
_entity.pdbx_description
1 polymer ?
#
loop_
_entity_poly.entity_id
_entity_poly.type
_entity_poly.pdbx_seq_one_letter_code
_entity_poly.pdbx_strand_id
1 'polypeptide(L)'
;SLITFVLIGVLILSEIRYYADTELQFEYLVDTNITGKIKLNIDMTIAMKCHHIGADVLDQTGQDVFSFGQLQEEPVFWELNPDEEEYRNMFREHNEYLTKQYHALQDILWKSKDIQLKAKFPKRKAHSSKKEPDSCNIYGSFELNKVAGNFHITAGKSIPVIPKGHAHLAMMMDVSDYNFSHRIDHFSIGDEARGIIYPLDGTEIVTAYSHHSFQYFMQIVPTEIRTYSTNMNTYQFAVTEK
;
A
#
# COMPACT_ATOMS: atom_id res chain seq x y z
N SER A 1 39.36 46.18 -16.25
CA SER A 1 38.06 46.02 -15.58
C SER A 1 37.99 44.63 -14.94
N LEU A 2 38.37 44.49 -13.67
CA LEU A 2 38.38 43.21 -12.94
C LEU A 2 36.94 42.80 -12.55
N ILE A 3 36.11 43.79 -12.22
CA ILE A 3 34.72 43.63 -11.79
C ILE A 3 33.89 42.94 -12.88
N THR A 4 34.05 43.34 -14.14
CA THR A 4 33.30 42.73 -15.25
C THR A 4 33.68 41.26 -15.46
N PHE A 5 34.95 40.88 -15.27
CA PHE A 5 35.39 39.49 -15.42
C PHE A 5 34.82 38.61 -14.30
N VAL A 6 34.81 39.10 -13.06
CA VAL A 6 34.18 38.42 -11.91
C VAL A 6 32.68 38.26 -12.15
N LEU A 7 32.00 39.29 -12.62
CA LEU A 7 30.56 39.27 -12.87
C LEU A 7 30.20 38.26 -13.98
N ILE A 8 30.97 38.22 -15.07
CA ILE A 8 30.81 37.21 -16.13
C ILE A 8 31.06 35.80 -15.58
N GLY A 9 32.09 35.60 -14.75
CA GLY A 9 32.37 34.30 -14.12
C GLY A 9 31.22 33.82 -13.22
N VAL A 10 30.63 34.71 -12.43
CA VAL A 10 29.44 34.40 -11.60
C VAL A 10 28.24 34.03 -12.47
N LEU A 11 27.99 34.77 -13.55
CA LEU A 11 26.89 34.46 -14.47
C LEU A 11 27.09 33.10 -15.14
N ILE A 12 28.29 32.79 -15.63
CA ILE A 12 28.59 31.48 -16.24
C ILE A 12 28.40 30.34 -15.23
N LEU A 13 28.88 30.50 -14.00
CA LEU A 13 28.67 29.49 -12.96
C LEU A 13 27.19 29.33 -12.59
N SER A 14 26.43 30.43 -12.61
CA SER A 14 24.98 30.42 -12.40
C SER A 14 24.26 29.67 -13.51
N GLU A 15 24.56 29.96 -14.76
CA GLU A 15 23.99 29.29 -15.93
C GLU A 15 24.35 27.81 -15.96
N ILE A 16 25.62 27.45 -15.70
CA ILE A 16 26.03 26.04 -15.63
C ILE A 16 25.24 25.30 -14.55
N ARG A 17 25.02 25.92 -13.38
CA ARG A 17 24.20 25.32 -12.31
C ARG A 17 22.74 25.18 -12.73
N TYR A 18 22.19 26.17 -13.43
CA TYR A 18 20.81 26.14 -13.93
C TYR A 18 20.62 25.05 -14.98
N TYR A 19 21.51 24.96 -15.97
CA TYR A 19 21.49 23.91 -17.00
C TYR A 19 21.78 22.50 -16.45
N ALA A 20 22.51 22.41 -15.33
CA ALA A 20 22.75 21.14 -14.65
C ALA A 20 21.59 20.73 -13.74
N ASP A 21 20.65 21.63 -13.44
CA ASP A 21 19.43 21.26 -12.72
C ASP A 21 18.50 20.48 -13.65
N THR A 22 17.85 19.48 -13.09
CA THR A 22 16.95 18.59 -13.82
C THR A 22 15.53 18.89 -13.39
N GLU A 23 14.62 19.12 -14.32
CA GLU A 23 13.20 19.33 -14.02
C GLU A 23 12.40 18.07 -14.34
N LEU A 24 11.45 17.72 -13.48
CA LEU A 24 10.52 16.62 -13.75
C LEU A 24 9.38 17.15 -14.60
N GLN A 25 9.10 16.47 -15.71
CA GLN A 25 8.00 16.79 -16.61
C GLN A 25 6.99 15.65 -16.54
N PHE A 26 5.73 15.99 -16.22
CA PHE A 26 4.64 15.01 -16.15
C PHE A 26 3.83 15.06 -17.44
N GLU A 27 3.82 13.94 -18.15
CA GLU A 27 3.07 13.79 -19.40
C GLU A 27 2.06 12.66 -19.28
N TYR A 28 0.87 12.86 -19.84
CA TYR A 28 -0.15 11.82 -19.93
C TYR A 28 -0.01 11.10 -21.27
N LEU A 29 0.19 9.79 -21.19
CA LEU A 29 0.29 8.91 -22.35
C LEU A 29 -0.83 7.88 -22.33
N VAL A 30 -1.19 7.38 -23.51
CA VAL A 30 -2.15 6.29 -23.64
C VAL A 30 -1.47 4.99 -23.21
N ASP A 31 -2.06 4.31 -22.24
CA ASP A 31 -1.61 3.01 -21.79
C ASP A 31 -1.91 1.94 -22.85
N THR A 32 -0.85 1.41 -23.46
CA THR A 32 -0.94 0.36 -24.48
C THR A 32 -0.88 -1.05 -23.89
N ASN A 33 -0.53 -1.20 -22.61
CA ASN A 33 -0.33 -2.50 -21.95
C ASN A 33 -1.56 -2.87 -21.11
N ILE A 34 -2.66 -3.20 -21.78
CA ILE A 34 -3.95 -3.51 -21.15
C ILE A 34 -4.03 -4.98 -20.70
N THR A 35 -3.24 -5.87 -21.30
CA THR A 35 -3.24 -7.32 -21.00
C THR A 35 -2.14 -7.73 -20.01
N GLY A 36 -1.52 -6.76 -19.33
CA GLY A 36 -0.45 -7.01 -18.37
C GLY A 36 -0.94 -7.71 -17.10
N LYS A 37 0.02 -8.17 -16.30
CA LYS A 37 -0.21 -8.54 -14.90
C LYS A 37 0.33 -7.45 -13.98
N ILE A 38 -0.32 -7.27 -12.84
CA ILE A 38 0.09 -6.35 -11.79
C ILE A 38 0.32 -7.13 -10.51
N LYS A 39 1.33 -6.73 -9.74
CA LYS A 39 1.59 -7.29 -8.42
C LYS A 39 0.84 -6.47 -7.39
N LEU A 40 0.06 -7.10 -6.53
CA LEU A 40 -0.51 -6.43 -5.34
C LEU A 40 0.35 -6.82 -4.14
N ASN A 41 0.74 -5.85 -3.31
CA ASN A 41 1.39 -6.09 -2.03
C ASN A 41 0.48 -5.59 -0.92
N ILE A 42 0.25 -6.44 0.08
CA ILE A 42 -0.61 -6.13 1.21
C ILE A 42 0.07 -6.59 2.50
N ASP A 43 -0.06 -5.80 3.54
CA ASP A 43 0.25 -6.12 4.93
C ASP A 43 -0.78 -5.39 5.79
N MET A 44 -1.75 -6.14 6.31
CA MET A 44 -2.85 -5.58 7.09
C MET A 44 -3.27 -6.51 8.22
N THR A 45 -3.66 -5.93 9.35
CA THR A 45 -4.18 -6.68 10.49
C THR A 45 -5.63 -6.40 10.74
N ILE A 46 -6.39 -7.46 10.98
CA ILE A 46 -7.82 -7.41 11.21
C ILE A 46 -8.09 -7.96 12.61
N ALA A 47 -8.99 -7.31 13.35
CA ALA A 47 -9.40 -7.63 14.71
C ALA A 47 -10.28 -8.90 14.80
N MET A 48 -9.90 -9.95 14.05
CA MET A 48 -10.51 -11.27 14.06
C MET A 48 -9.43 -12.33 14.09
N LYS A 49 -9.71 -13.46 14.74
CA LYS A 49 -8.80 -14.60 14.75
C LYS A 49 -8.61 -15.19 13.34
N CYS A 50 -7.39 -15.62 13.00
CA CYS A 50 -7.08 -16.12 11.65
C CYS A 50 -7.94 -17.30 11.17
N HIS A 51 -8.44 -18.15 12.08
CA HIS A 51 -9.31 -19.27 11.69
C HIS A 51 -10.71 -18.82 11.24
N HIS A 52 -11.12 -17.61 11.58
CA HIS A 52 -12.44 -17.04 11.27
C HIS A 52 -12.43 -16.07 10.08
N ILE A 53 -11.29 -15.90 9.40
CA ILE A 53 -11.15 -14.94 8.30
C ILE A 53 -10.64 -15.63 7.04
N GLY A 54 -11.10 -15.19 5.87
CA GLY A 54 -10.60 -15.61 4.58
C GLY A 54 -10.48 -14.42 3.66
N ALA A 55 -9.40 -14.39 2.86
CA ALA A 55 -9.22 -13.42 1.80
C ALA A 55 -9.46 -14.10 0.45
N ASP A 56 -10.24 -13.47 -0.42
CA ASP A 56 -10.50 -13.94 -1.78
C ASP A 56 -10.42 -12.78 -2.78
N VAL A 57 -9.97 -13.09 -3.98
CA VAL A 57 -9.78 -12.14 -5.06
C VAL A 57 -10.60 -12.60 -6.26
N LEU A 58 -11.57 -11.78 -6.65
CA LEU A 58 -12.40 -12.00 -7.83
C LEU A 58 -12.12 -10.94 -8.88
N ASP A 59 -11.53 -11.35 -10.00
CA ASP A 59 -11.40 -10.48 -11.17
C ASP A 59 -12.62 -10.62 -12.11
N GLN A 60 -12.77 -9.68 -13.06
CA GLN A 60 -13.81 -9.76 -14.09
C GLN A 60 -13.71 -11.01 -14.99
N THR A 61 -12.57 -11.71 -14.99
CA THR A 61 -12.40 -12.96 -15.73
C THR A 61 -13.02 -14.15 -15.00
N GLY A 62 -13.40 -13.98 -13.73
CA GLY A 62 -13.95 -15.03 -12.88
C GLY A 62 -12.93 -16.11 -12.54
N GLN A 63 -11.64 -15.83 -12.72
CA GLN A 63 -10.57 -16.73 -12.36
C GLN A 63 -10.17 -16.49 -10.91
N ASP A 64 -10.20 -17.56 -10.13
CA ASP A 64 -9.67 -17.55 -8.78
C ASP A 64 -8.13 -17.40 -8.83
N VAL A 65 -7.63 -16.36 -8.15
CA VAL A 65 -6.23 -15.91 -8.23
C VAL A 65 -5.31 -16.71 -7.29
N PHE A 66 -5.83 -17.67 -6.51
CA PHE A 66 -4.98 -18.55 -5.67
C PHE A 66 -3.86 -19.31 -6.43
N SER A 67 -3.90 -19.33 -7.77
CA SER A 67 -2.85 -19.92 -8.61
C SER A 67 -1.57 -19.08 -8.77
N PHE A 68 -1.54 -17.81 -8.36
CA PHE A 68 -0.41 -16.88 -8.62
C PHE A 68 0.28 -16.30 -7.37
N GLY A 69 0.06 -16.93 -6.20
CA GLY A 69 0.64 -16.53 -4.91
C GLY A 69 -0.39 -16.69 -3.79
N GLN A 70 0.04 -17.06 -2.59
CA GLN A 70 -0.84 -17.22 -1.43
C GLN A 70 -0.57 -16.13 -0.40
N LEU A 71 -1.63 -15.47 0.04
CA LEU A 71 -1.59 -14.60 1.21
C LEU A 71 -1.28 -15.43 2.45
N GLN A 72 -0.33 -14.96 3.25
CA GLN A 72 0.01 -15.57 4.52
C GLN A 72 -0.83 -14.92 5.62
N GLU A 73 -1.24 -15.76 6.56
CA GLU A 73 -2.01 -15.35 7.72
C GLU A 73 -1.22 -15.69 8.98
N GLU A 74 -0.97 -14.70 9.82
CA GLU A 74 -0.24 -14.87 11.07
C GLU A 74 -1.11 -14.42 12.25
N PRO A 75 -1.30 -15.27 13.27
CA PRO A 75 -2.04 -14.88 14.47
C PRO A 75 -1.25 -13.85 15.28
N VAL A 76 -1.87 -12.71 15.56
CA VAL A 76 -1.24 -11.54 16.18
C VAL A 76 -2.17 -10.92 17.23
N PHE A 77 -1.63 -10.07 18.10
CA PHE A 77 -2.42 -9.31 19.05
C PHE A 77 -2.89 -7.99 18.44
N TRP A 78 -4.12 -7.57 18.76
CA TRP A 78 -4.62 -6.26 18.40
C TRP A 78 -3.84 -5.17 19.12
N GLU A 79 -3.60 -5.33 20.42
CA GLU A 79 -2.82 -4.38 21.20
C GLU A 79 -1.34 -4.40 20.76
N LEU A 80 -0.80 -3.23 20.44
CA LEU A 80 0.60 -3.06 20.05
C LEU A 80 1.46 -2.82 21.29
N ASN A 81 2.75 -3.13 21.19
CA ASN A 81 3.69 -2.70 22.24
C ASN A 81 3.87 -1.18 22.18
N PRO A 82 4.20 -0.51 23.30
CA PRO A 82 4.33 0.95 23.33
C PRO A 82 5.26 1.53 22.25
N ASP A 83 6.41 0.89 22.01
CA ASP A 83 7.36 1.30 20.96
C ASP A 83 6.74 1.21 19.54
N GLU A 84 5.93 0.19 19.29
CA GLU A 84 5.31 -0.06 17.98
C GLU A 84 4.14 0.90 17.73
N GLU A 85 3.39 1.20 18.79
CA GLU A 85 2.33 2.20 18.78
C GLU A 85 2.88 3.61 18.52
N GLU A 86 3.97 3.99 19.19
CA GLU A 86 4.64 5.28 18.96
C GLU A 86 5.13 5.42 17.52
N TYR A 87 5.83 4.39 17.00
CA TYR A 87 6.28 4.39 15.61
C TYR A 87 5.13 4.51 14.61
N ARG A 88 4.04 3.76 14.85
CA ARG A 88 2.85 3.81 13.99
C ARG A 88 2.21 5.20 14.00
N ASN A 89 2.02 5.80 15.18
CA ASN A 89 1.40 7.11 15.30
C ASN A 89 2.20 8.17 14.55
N MET A 90 3.53 8.13 14.69
CA MET A 90 4.44 8.99 13.93
C MET A 90 4.32 8.76 12.42
N PHE A 91 4.32 7.50 11.97
CA PHE A 91 4.19 7.18 10.56
C PHE A 91 2.84 7.63 9.97
N ARG A 92 1.74 7.39 10.68
CA ARG A 92 0.38 7.78 10.27
C ARG A 92 0.30 9.30 10.10
N GLU A 93 0.74 10.06 11.10
CA GLU A 93 0.73 11.54 11.04
C GLU A 93 1.54 12.05 9.85
N HIS A 94 2.72 11.46 9.62
CA HIS A 94 3.55 11.81 8.48
C HIS A 94 2.87 11.48 7.14
N ASN A 95 2.30 10.29 6.99
CA ASN A 95 1.65 9.87 5.75
C ASN A 95 0.38 10.71 5.47
N GLU A 96 -0.41 11.02 6.49
CA GLU A 96 -1.57 11.92 6.37
C GLU A 96 -1.17 13.33 5.95
N TYR A 97 -0.07 13.86 6.49
CA TYR A 97 0.45 15.17 6.10
C TYR A 97 0.89 15.19 4.63
N LEU A 98 1.63 14.17 4.20
CA LEU A 98 2.10 14.04 2.82
C LEU A 98 0.94 13.90 1.82
N THR A 99 -0.08 13.12 2.16
CA THR A 99 -1.23 12.86 1.27
C THR A 99 -2.18 14.04 1.16
N LYS A 100 -2.41 14.81 2.23
CA LYS A 100 -3.40 15.92 2.25
C LYS A 100 -2.85 17.28 1.85
N GLN A 101 -1.62 17.61 2.25
CA GLN A 101 -1.12 19.00 2.18
C GLN A 101 -0.26 19.28 0.94
N TYR A 102 0.33 18.25 0.31
CA TYR A 102 1.34 18.48 -0.72
C TYR A 102 1.30 17.51 -1.90
N HIS A 103 0.38 17.77 -2.84
CA HIS A 103 0.41 17.15 -4.18
C HIS A 103 1.52 17.70 -5.10
N ALA A 104 2.46 18.49 -4.58
CA ALA A 104 3.62 19.03 -5.30
C ALA A 104 4.96 18.48 -4.75
N LEU A 105 4.92 17.66 -3.70
CA LEU A 105 6.14 17.12 -3.08
C LEU A 105 6.86 16.10 -3.96
N GLN A 106 6.20 15.51 -4.96
CA GLN A 106 6.84 14.55 -5.88
C GLN A 106 8.12 15.13 -6.47
N ASP A 107 8.15 16.41 -6.85
CA ASP A 107 9.34 17.04 -7.45
C ASP A 107 10.53 17.05 -6.50
N ILE A 108 10.28 17.20 -5.20
CA ILE A 108 11.30 17.20 -4.15
C ILE A 108 11.69 15.76 -3.78
N LEU A 109 10.70 14.88 -3.65
CA LEU A 109 10.90 13.48 -3.27
C LEU A 109 11.75 12.72 -4.30
N TRP A 110 11.59 13.01 -5.58
CA TRP A 110 12.36 12.37 -6.65
C TRP A 110 13.74 13.01 -6.88
N LYS A 111 13.88 14.32 -6.65
CA LYS A 111 15.18 15.02 -6.73
C LYS A 111 16.09 14.74 -5.54
N SER A 112 15.51 14.50 -4.36
CA SER A 112 16.29 14.26 -3.15
C SER A 112 16.79 12.82 -3.08
N LYS A 113 18.10 12.65 -3.20
CA LYS A 113 18.76 11.35 -2.96
C LYS A 113 18.73 10.91 -1.49
N ASP A 114 18.50 11.87 -0.58
CA ASP A 114 18.54 11.67 0.88
C ASP A 114 17.18 11.41 1.51
N ILE A 115 16.06 11.73 0.83
CA ILE A 115 14.74 11.38 1.34
C ILE A 115 14.47 9.90 1.04
N GLN A 116 15.06 9.02 1.87
CA GLN A 116 14.66 7.62 1.91
C GLN A 116 13.33 7.51 2.65
N LEU A 117 12.23 7.85 1.98
CA LEU A 117 10.88 7.52 2.41
C LEU A 117 10.59 6.02 2.20
N LYS A 118 11.51 5.17 2.71
CA LYS A 118 11.32 3.73 2.86
C LYS A 118 11.09 3.44 4.34
N ALA A 119 10.11 4.10 4.94
CA ALA A 119 9.64 3.70 6.25
C ALA A 119 8.78 2.45 6.07
N LYS A 120 9.42 1.28 6.02
CA LYS A 120 8.71 0.01 6.20
C LYS A 120 8.40 -0.14 7.67
N PHE A 121 7.18 -0.56 7.99
CA PHE A 121 6.83 -0.92 9.36
C PHE A 121 7.83 -1.96 9.90
N PRO A 122 8.33 -1.78 11.14
CA PRO A 122 9.23 -2.74 11.74
C PRO A 122 8.53 -4.09 11.89
N LYS A 123 9.31 -5.17 11.82
CA LYS A 123 8.79 -6.51 12.11
C LYS A 123 8.25 -6.53 13.53
N ARG A 124 7.07 -7.12 13.71
CA ARG A 124 6.41 -7.22 15.00
C ARG A 124 7.26 -7.98 16.00
N LYS A 125 7.34 -7.45 17.21
CA LYS A 125 7.99 -8.12 18.34
C LYS A 125 7.03 -9.13 18.95
N ALA A 126 7.58 -10.21 19.51
CA ALA A 126 6.79 -11.19 20.24
C ALA A 126 6.09 -10.49 21.42
N HIS A 127 4.77 -10.55 21.44
CA HIS A 127 3.98 -9.94 22.51
C HIS A 127 4.01 -10.85 23.75
N SER A 128 4.36 -10.29 24.91
CA SER A 128 4.48 -11.04 26.17
C SER A 128 3.12 -11.17 26.87
N SER A 129 2.13 -11.72 26.17
CA SER A 129 0.81 -11.97 26.75
C SER A 129 0.57 -13.47 26.91
N LYS A 130 -0.06 -13.85 28.02
CA LYS A 130 -0.59 -15.22 28.23
C LYS A 130 -1.91 -15.46 27.51
N LYS A 131 -2.49 -14.41 26.91
CA LYS A 131 -3.73 -14.51 26.14
C LYS A 131 -3.47 -15.16 24.79
N GLU A 132 -4.49 -15.76 24.20
CA GLU A 132 -4.44 -16.13 22.80
C GLU A 132 -4.47 -14.88 21.91
N PRO A 133 -3.81 -14.90 20.74
CA PRO A 133 -3.95 -13.86 19.72
C PRO A 133 -5.42 -13.66 19.32
N ASP A 134 -5.84 -12.40 19.30
CA ASP A 134 -7.22 -11.98 19.01
C ASP A 134 -7.39 -11.39 17.59
N SER A 135 -6.29 -11.26 16.86
CA SER A 135 -6.23 -10.65 15.53
C SER A 135 -5.48 -11.52 14.53
N CYS A 136 -5.62 -11.18 13.26
CA CYS A 136 -4.92 -11.84 12.17
C CYS A 136 -4.19 -10.84 11.31
N ASN A 137 -2.88 -11.05 11.11
CA ASN A 137 -2.12 -10.32 10.11
C ASN A 137 -2.19 -11.06 8.77
N ILE A 138 -2.69 -10.38 7.75
CA ILE A 138 -2.77 -10.87 6.38
C ILE A 138 -1.71 -10.12 5.57
N TYR A 139 -0.68 -10.82 5.13
CA TYR A 139 0.41 -10.21 4.38
C TYR A 139 0.87 -11.07 3.20
N GLY A 140 1.42 -10.42 2.19
CA GLY A 140 2.03 -11.08 1.06
C GLY A 140 1.95 -10.28 -0.22
N SER A 141 2.40 -10.92 -1.29
CA SER A 141 2.30 -10.38 -2.64
C SER A 141 1.73 -11.43 -3.58
N PHE A 142 0.85 -11.03 -4.47
CA PHE A 142 0.27 -11.91 -5.48
C PHE A 142 0.06 -11.17 -6.80
N GLU A 143 0.10 -11.89 -7.91
CA GLU A 143 -0.08 -11.32 -9.24
C GLU A 143 -1.54 -11.41 -9.69
N LEU A 144 -2.05 -10.29 -10.19
CA LEU A 144 -3.40 -10.12 -10.71
C LEU A 144 -3.37 -9.77 -12.18
N ASN A 145 -4.43 -10.12 -12.90
CA ASN A 145 -4.67 -9.57 -14.21
C ASN A 145 -4.93 -8.05 -14.10
N LYS A 146 -4.40 -7.25 -15.01
CA LYS A 146 -4.60 -5.79 -15.06
C LYS A 146 -6.01 -5.45 -15.60
N VAL A 147 -7.02 -5.89 -14.88
CA VAL A 147 -8.44 -5.66 -15.18
C VAL A 147 -9.14 -5.17 -13.93
N ALA A 148 -10.35 -4.63 -14.09
CA ALA A 148 -11.17 -4.32 -12.93
C ALA A 148 -11.50 -5.62 -12.16
N GLY A 149 -11.45 -5.54 -10.84
CA GLY A 149 -11.66 -6.67 -9.94
C GLY A 149 -11.96 -6.19 -8.53
N ASN A 150 -12.39 -7.12 -7.69
CA ASN A 150 -12.69 -6.88 -6.29
C ASN A 150 -11.84 -7.81 -5.42
N PHE A 151 -11.13 -7.23 -4.47
CA PHE A 151 -10.49 -7.96 -3.39
C PHE A 151 -11.38 -7.83 -2.16
N HIS A 152 -11.77 -8.95 -1.56
CA HIS A 152 -12.59 -8.93 -0.36
C HIS A 152 -11.99 -9.84 0.71
N ILE A 153 -12.09 -9.36 1.95
CA ILE A 153 -11.77 -10.14 3.14
C ILE A 153 -13.07 -10.34 3.89
N THR A 154 -13.41 -11.60 4.13
CA THR A 154 -14.72 -12.00 4.64
C THR A 154 -14.57 -12.98 5.79
N ALA A 155 -15.64 -13.11 6.57
CA ALA A 155 -15.70 -14.07 7.66
C ALA A 155 -15.85 -15.49 7.11
N GLY A 156 -15.13 -16.43 7.72
CA GLY A 156 -15.08 -17.83 7.33
C GLY A 156 -14.01 -18.12 6.27
N LYS A 157 -13.43 -19.32 6.36
CA LYS A 157 -12.49 -19.81 5.36
C LYS A 157 -13.21 -20.09 4.04
N SER A 158 -12.60 -19.66 2.94
CA SER A 158 -13.03 -20.06 1.61
C SER A 158 -12.77 -21.56 1.45
N ILE A 159 -13.82 -22.31 1.17
CA ILE A 159 -13.74 -23.72 0.81
C ILE A 159 -14.12 -23.83 -0.67
N PRO A 160 -13.25 -24.41 -1.52
CA PRO A 160 -13.58 -24.61 -2.92
C PRO A 160 -14.76 -25.59 -3.05
N VAL A 161 -15.83 -25.16 -3.72
CA VAL A 161 -16.99 -25.99 -4.04
C VAL A 161 -16.84 -26.49 -5.47
N ILE A 162 -16.50 -27.77 -5.62
CA ILE A 162 -16.40 -28.43 -6.93
C ILE A 162 -17.82 -28.59 -7.51
N PRO A 163 -18.11 -28.21 -8.79
CA PRO A 163 -17.17 -27.93 -9.88
C PRO A 163 -16.94 -26.45 -10.23
N LYS A 164 -17.71 -25.50 -9.67
CA LYS A 164 -17.50 -24.05 -9.81
C LYS A 164 -18.13 -23.32 -8.62
N GLY A 165 -17.31 -22.73 -7.75
CA GLY A 165 -17.74 -21.85 -6.67
C GLY A 165 -16.78 -21.90 -5.47
N HIS A 166 -16.86 -20.90 -4.60
CA HIS A 166 -16.30 -20.94 -3.25
C HIS A 166 -17.44 -20.69 -2.25
N ALA A 167 -17.42 -21.38 -1.12
CA ALA A 167 -18.33 -21.13 -0.01
C ALA A 167 -17.50 -20.71 1.20
N HIS A 168 -17.91 -19.65 1.89
CA HIS A 168 -17.33 -19.28 3.17
C HIS A 168 -18.03 -20.05 4.29
N LEU A 169 -17.28 -20.89 5.00
CA LEU A 169 -17.81 -21.67 6.10
C LEU A 169 -17.49 -20.97 7.42
N ALA A 170 -18.46 -20.26 7.98
CA ALA A 170 -18.39 -19.66 9.31
C ALA A 170 -18.92 -20.64 10.37
N MET A 171 -18.33 -21.84 10.45
CA MET A 171 -18.70 -22.80 11.50
C MET A 171 -18.15 -22.34 12.85
N MET A 172 -19.03 -22.28 13.86
CA MET A 172 -18.71 -21.93 15.26
C MET A 172 -18.30 -20.47 15.53
N MET A 173 -18.71 -19.52 14.68
CA MET A 173 -18.58 -18.09 14.97
C MET A 173 -19.82 -17.55 15.66
N ASP A 174 -19.65 -16.82 16.76
CA ASP A 174 -20.71 -16.04 17.38
C ASP A 174 -20.78 -14.64 16.73
N VAL A 175 -21.90 -13.94 16.88
CA VAL A 175 -22.10 -12.56 16.43
C VAL A 175 -21.01 -11.64 16.99
N SER A 176 -20.54 -11.91 18.22
CA SER A 176 -19.44 -11.17 18.86
C SER A 176 -18.08 -11.35 18.18
N ASP A 177 -17.90 -12.38 17.36
CA ASP A 177 -16.63 -12.65 16.68
C ASP A 177 -16.45 -11.80 15.41
N TYR A 178 -17.49 -11.12 14.95
CA TYR A 178 -17.45 -10.27 13.76
C TYR A 178 -16.90 -8.89 14.11
N ASN A 179 -15.61 -8.68 13.86
CA ASN A 179 -14.96 -7.39 14.06
C ASN A 179 -13.93 -7.08 12.95
N PHE A 180 -14.40 -6.44 11.88
CA PHE A 180 -13.53 -6.01 10.77
C PHE A 180 -12.77 -4.70 11.05
N SER A 181 -12.64 -4.29 12.31
CA SER A 181 -11.67 -3.25 12.65
C SER A 181 -10.31 -3.68 12.15
N HIS A 182 -9.59 -2.79 11.47
CA HIS A 182 -8.39 -3.16 10.76
C HIS A 182 -7.37 -2.04 10.71
N ARG A 183 -6.12 -2.45 10.50
CA ARG A 183 -4.96 -1.60 10.33
C ARG A 183 -4.24 -2.01 9.07
N ILE A 184 -3.97 -1.05 8.21
CA ILE A 184 -3.22 -1.25 6.97
C ILE A 184 -1.80 -0.79 7.25
N ASP A 185 -0.88 -1.74 7.38
CA ASP A 185 0.53 -1.46 7.59
C ASP A 185 1.17 -1.11 6.24
N HIS A 186 0.85 -1.85 5.19
CA HIS A 186 1.31 -1.52 3.84
C HIS A 186 0.33 -1.97 2.78
N PHE A 187 0.08 -1.11 1.79
CA PHE A 187 -0.67 -1.46 0.59
C PHE A 187 -0.07 -0.79 -0.65
N SER A 188 0.39 -1.59 -1.61
CA SER A 188 0.99 -1.08 -2.83
C SER A 188 0.69 -1.94 -4.05
N ILE A 189 0.84 -1.33 -5.23
CA ILE A 189 0.64 -1.97 -6.53
C ILE A 189 1.93 -1.84 -7.34
N GLY A 190 2.36 -2.96 -7.94
CA GLY A 190 3.63 -3.10 -8.63
C GLY A 190 4.80 -3.29 -7.69
N ASP A 191 5.99 -2.96 -8.19
CA ASP A 191 7.20 -2.97 -7.38
C ASP A 191 7.37 -1.64 -6.64
N GLU A 192 7.78 -1.73 -5.38
CA GLU A 192 8.01 -0.55 -4.55
C GLU A 192 9.14 0.32 -5.10
N ALA A 193 8.83 1.58 -5.39
CA ALA A 193 9.81 2.59 -5.73
C ALA A 193 10.00 3.60 -4.58
N ARG A 194 11.17 4.26 -4.54
CA ARG A 194 11.40 5.40 -3.63
C ARG A 194 10.51 6.56 -4.06
N GLY A 195 10.11 7.47 -3.18
CA GLY A 195 9.39 8.69 -3.61
C GLY A 195 7.92 8.51 -3.99
N ILE A 196 7.39 7.28 -3.96
CA ILE A 196 5.95 7.01 -4.03
C ILE A 196 5.38 7.09 -2.62
N ILE A 197 4.29 7.83 -2.48
CA ILE A 197 3.47 7.89 -1.27
C ILE A 197 2.32 6.90 -1.46
N TYR A 198 2.13 5.99 -0.51
CA TYR A 198 1.04 5.01 -0.52
C TYR A 198 -0.09 5.53 0.39
N PRO A 199 -1.26 5.93 -0.17
CA PRO A 199 -2.28 6.62 0.60
C PRO A 199 -2.89 5.83 1.76
N LEU A 200 -2.86 4.50 1.70
CA LEU A 200 -3.46 3.63 2.72
C LEU A 200 -2.49 3.23 3.84
N ASP A 201 -1.18 3.45 3.68
CA ASP A 201 -0.21 3.01 4.67
C ASP A 201 -0.42 3.74 6.01
N GLY A 202 -0.43 2.98 7.11
CA GLY A 202 -0.66 3.51 8.45
C GLY A 202 -2.13 3.79 8.80
N THR A 203 -3.07 3.51 7.90
CA THR A 203 -4.51 3.68 8.17
C THR A 203 -4.99 2.71 9.24
N GLU A 204 -5.79 3.20 10.18
CA GLU A 204 -6.42 2.40 11.23
C GLU A 204 -7.89 2.79 11.36
N ILE A 205 -8.77 1.80 11.24
CA ILE A 205 -10.20 2.00 11.37
C ILE A 205 -10.74 1.02 12.40
N VAL A 206 -11.37 1.58 13.44
CA VAL A 206 -11.97 0.83 14.54
C VAL A 206 -13.46 1.10 14.54
N THR A 207 -14.25 0.04 14.66
CA THR A 207 -15.71 0.11 14.75
C THR A 207 -16.21 -0.58 16.01
N ALA A 208 -17.25 -0.02 16.60
CA ALA A 208 -17.97 -0.64 17.71
C ALA A 208 -19.08 -1.59 17.24
N TYR A 209 -19.39 -1.61 15.93
CA TYR A 209 -20.49 -2.38 15.38
C TYR A 209 -19.99 -3.69 14.77
N SER A 210 -20.50 -4.80 15.30
CA SER A 210 -20.33 -6.12 14.67
C SER A 210 -21.00 -6.14 13.29
N HIS A 211 -20.36 -6.78 12.32
CA HIS A 211 -20.78 -6.86 10.90
C HIS A 211 -20.68 -5.56 10.09
N HIS A 212 -19.97 -4.54 10.56
CA HIS A 212 -19.67 -3.38 9.73
C HIS A 212 -18.78 -3.78 8.53
N SER A 213 -19.16 -3.38 7.32
CA SER A 213 -18.38 -3.59 6.10
C SER A 213 -17.64 -2.32 5.72
N PHE A 214 -16.34 -2.43 5.43
CA PHE A 214 -15.53 -1.33 4.92
C PHE A 214 -15.33 -1.48 3.41
N GLN A 215 -15.52 -0.41 2.65
CA GLN A 215 -15.35 -0.44 1.20
C GLN A 215 -14.37 0.64 0.74
N TYR A 216 -13.29 0.19 0.07
CA TYR A 216 -12.29 1.05 -0.53
C TYR A 216 -12.41 1.03 -2.05
N PHE A 217 -12.74 2.18 -2.64
CA PHE A 217 -12.74 2.36 -4.08
C PHE A 217 -11.38 2.90 -4.51
N MET A 218 -10.62 2.06 -5.22
CA MET A 218 -9.27 2.39 -5.66
C MET A 218 -9.24 2.65 -7.17
N GLN A 219 -8.65 3.78 -7.56
CA GLN A 219 -8.40 4.15 -8.95
C GLN A 219 -6.90 4.10 -9.20
N ILE A 220 -6.47 3.10 -9.97
CA ILE A 220 -5.06 2.80 -10.19
C ILE A 220 -4.61 3.43 -11.51
N VAL A 221 -3.51 4.18 -11.47
CA VAL A 221 -2.89 4.83 -12.63
C VAL A 221 -1.47 4.26 -12.80
N PRO A 222 -1.17 3.59 -13.92
CA PRO A 222 0.19 3.17 -14.22
C PRO A 222 1.05 4.40 -14.53
N THR A 223 2.25 4.44 -13.97
CA THR A 223 3.20 5.54 -14.15
C THR A 223 4.56 5.03 -14.57
N GLU A 224 5.14 5.60 -15.61
CA GLU A 224 6.51 5.29 -16.04
C GLU A 224 7.45 6.40 -15.55
N ILE A 225 8.47 6.03 -14.80
CA ILE A 225 9.46 6.96 -14.26
C ILE A 225 10.74 6.81 -15.07
N ARG A 226 11.07 7.84 -15.84
CA ARG A 226 12.29 7.91 -16.65
C ARG A 226 13.22 8.97 -16.09
N THR A 227 14.34 8.52 -15.55
CA THR A 227 15.45 9.35 -15.09
C THR A 227 16.74 8.94 -15.80
N TYR A 228 17.80 9.74 -15.71
CA TYR A 228 19.10 9.40 -16.31
C TYR A 228 19.66 8.05 -15.84
N SER A 229 19.35 7.63 -14.62
CA SER A 229 19.87 6.38 -14.03
C SER A 229 18.87 5.23 -14.02
N THR A 230 17.58 5.51 -14.17
CA THR A 230 16.53 4.52 -13.87
C THR A 230 15.32 4.73 -14.76
N ASN A 231 14.92 3.66 -15.44
CA ASN A 231 13.61 3.54 -16.05
C ASN A 231 12.85 2.44 -15.28
N MET A 232 11.70 2.78 -14.71
CA MET A 232 10.85 1.83 -13.98
C MET A 232 9.37 2.08 -14.24
N ASN A 233 8.61 0.99 -14.30
CA ASN A 233 7.15 1.04 -14.27
C ASN A 233 6.68 0.96 -12.82
N THR A 234 5.80 1.88 -12.46
CA THR A 234 5.25 2.04 -11.11
C THR A 234 3.74 2.22 -11.21
N TYR A 235 3.05 2.18 -10.08
CA TYR A 235 1.62 2.43 -10.02
C TYR A 235 1.34 3.38 -8.88
N GLN A 236 0.47 4.34 -9.14
CA GLN A 236 -0.10 5.22 -8.13
C GLN A 236 -1.60 4.97 -8.08
N PHE A 237 -2.21 5.24 -6.94
CA PHE A 237 -3.65 5.09 -6.83
C PHE A 237 -4.26 6.18 -5.96
N ALA A 238 -5.48 6.55 -6.28
CA ALA A 238 -6.35 7.32 -5.41
C ALA A 238 -7.34 6.36 -4.73
N VAL A 239 -7.70 6.66 -3.48
CA VAL A 239 -8.64 5.85 -2.70
C VAL A 239 -9.79 6.69 -2.16
N THR A 240 -10.99 6.13 -2.17
CA THR A 240 -12.17 6.70 -1.50
C THR A 240 -12.79 5.63 -0.61
N GLU A 241 -13.00 5.98 0.65
CA GLU A 241 -13.67 5.13 1.64
C GLU A 241 -15.18 5.40 1.66
N LYS A 242 -16.00 4.36 1.85
CA LYS A 242 -17.44 4.45 2.08
C LYS A 242 -17.91 3.60 3.24
#